data_AF-A0A8S3AE49-F1
#
_entry.id   AF-A0A8S3AE49-F1
#
_cell.length_a   1.000
_cell.length_b   1.000
_cell.length_c   1.000
_cell.angle_alpha   90.00
_cell.angle_beta   90.00
_cell.angle_gamma   90.00
#
_symmetry.space_group_name_H-M   'P 1'
#
loop_
_entity.id
_entity.type
_entity.pdbx_description
1 polymer ?
#
loop_
_entity_poly.entity_id
_entity_poly.type
_entity_poly.pdbx_seq_one_letter_code
_entity_poly.pdbx_strand_id
1 'polypeptide(L)' 'DDFCQWKFDPTGQFNWTRHTGSTDSSGTGPTTGAGDSPFYIYIEASYPRVEGDRAGLISPYIS' A
#
# COMPACT_ATOMS: atom_id res chain seq x y z
N ASP A 1 -3.42 -7.89 12.68
CA ASP A 1 -3.27 -6.49 12.25
C ASP A 1 -2.29 -6.50 11.08
N ASP A 2 -2.78 -6.19 9.89
CA ASP A 2 -2.09 -6.50 8.62
C ASP A 2 -0.86 -5.62 8.36
N PHE A 3 -0.70 -4.55 9.14
CA PHE A 3 0.37 -3.55 8.99
C PHE A 3 1.24 -3.42 10.25
N CYS A 4 1.32 -4.44 11.11
CA CYS A 4 2.26 -4.45 12.24
C CYS A 4 2.20 -3.18 13.11
N GLN A 5 0.99 -2.76 13.51
CA GLN A 5 0.71 -1.54 14.28
C GLN A 5 0.96 -0.20 13.56
N TRP A 6 1.45 -0.22 12.32
CA TRP A 6 1.44 0.97 11.49
C TRP A 6 0.00 1.38 11.20
N LYS A 7 -0.23 2.68 11.14
CA LYS A 7 -1.57 3.25 10.93
C LYS A 7 -1.60 4.05 9.63
N PHE A 8 -2.72 4.04 8.95
CA PHE A 8 -2.90 4.94 7.83
C PHE A 8 -2.96 6.39 8.32
N ASP A 9 -2.38 7.29 7.53
CA ASP A 9 -2.51 8.72 7.74
C ASP A 9 -3.97 9.15 7.47
N PRO A 10 -4.69 9.66 8.48
CA PRO A 10 -6.09 10.05 8.32
C PRO A 10 -6.28 11.28 7.43
N THR A 11 -5.21 12.00 7.09
CA THR A 11 -5.25 13.16 6.19
C THR A 11 -5.05 12.79 4.72
N GLY A 12 -4.68 11.53 4.43
CA GLY A 12 -4.57 11.01 3.08
C GLY A 12 -5.93 10.76 2.44
N GLN A 13 -5.99 10.85 1.12
CA GLN A 13 -7.19 10.57 0.32
C GLN A 13 -7.48 9.07 0.23
N PHE A 14 -6.48 8.23 0.50
CA PHE A 14 -6.58 6.77 0.45
C PHE A 14 -5.47 6.07 1.24
N ASN A 15 -5.60 4.76 1.35
CA ASN A 15 -4.76 3.92 2.21
C ASN A 15 -3.82 3.03 1.40
N TRP A 16 -2.76 2.57 2.05
CA TRP A 16 -1.92 1.49 1.55
C TRP A 16 -2.69 0.17 1.58
N THR A 17 -2.48 -0.66 0.57
CA THR A 17 -3.10 -1.99 0.45
C THR A 17 -2.05 -3.07 0.62
N ARG A 18 -2.35 -4.10 1.43
CA ARG A 18 -1.55 -5.33 1.50
C ARG A 18 -2.16 -6.36 0.57
N HIS A 19 -1.37 -6.89 -0.36
CA HIS A 19 -1.86 -7.70 -1.47
C HIS A 19 -0.96 -8.88 -1.79
N THR A 20 -1.52 -9.85 -2.51
CA THR A 20 -0.84 -10.99 -3.14
C THR A 20 -1.48 -11.25 -4.51
N GLY A 21 -0.69 -11.66 -5.50
CA GLY A 21 -1.11 -11.68 -6.90
C GLY A 21 -0.88 -10.34 -7.58
N SER A 22 -1.27 -10.22 -8.85
CA SER A 22 -1.10 -9.01 -9.64
C SER A 22 -1.85 -7.81 -9.03
N THR A 23 -1.31 -6.62 -9.22
CA THR A 23 -1.99 -5.34 -8.95
C THR A 23 -3.26 -5.17 -9.80
N ASP A 24 -4.14 -4.27 -9.37
CA ASP A 24 -5.45 -4.05 -10.01
C ASP A 24 -5.31 -3.46 -11.43
N SER A 25 -4.30 -2.62 -11.65
CA SER A 25 -4.02 -2.04 -12.96
C SER A 25 -3.30 -3.03 -13.90
N SER A 26 -3.65 -2.97 -15.19
CA SER A 26 -3.04 -3.83 -16.20
C SER A 26 -1.60 -3.41 -16.52
N GLY A 27 -0.71 -4.39 -16.71
CA GLY A 27 0.68 -4.12 -17.09
C GLY A 27 1.55 -3.59 -15.95
N THR A 28 1.02 -3.60 -14.73
CA THR A 28 1.75 -3.28 -13.51
C THR A 28 1.97 -4.55 -12.69
N GLY A 29 2.66 -4.43 -11.57
CA GLY A 29 2.91 -5.50 -10.63
C GLY A 29 3.30 -4.93 -9.27
N PRO A 30 3.92 -5.73 -8.39
CA PRO A 30 4.38 -7.11 -8.57
C PRO A 30 3.25 -8.15 -8.48
N THR A 31 3.58 -9.44 -8.55
CA THR A 31 2.65 -10.55 -8.24
C THR A 31 2.89 -11.17 -6.85
N THR A 32 4.06 -10.94 -6.27
CA THR A 32 4.48 -11.49 -4.97
C THR A 32 5.33 -10.47 -4.22
N GLY A 33 5.48 -10.69 -2.91
CA GLY A 33 6.37 -9.91 -2.07
C GLY A 33 7.85 -10.21 -2.23
N ALA A 34 8.65 -9.51 -1.42
CA ALA A 34 10.09 -9.71 -1.37
C ALA A 34 10.45 -10.99 -0.59
N GLY A 35 11.51 -11.67 -1.02
CA GLY A 35 11.93 -12.95 -0.44
C GLY A 35 10.87 -14.03 -0.65
N ASP A 36 10.61 -14.82 0.39
CA ASP A 36 9.59 -15.87 0.38
C ASP A 36 8.19 -15.37 0.77
N SER A 37 8.01 -14.05 0.92
CA SER A 37 6.70 -13.48 1.27
C SER A 37 5.80 -13.45 0.04
N PRO A 38 4.58 -14.04 0.09
CA PRO A 38 3.60 -13.83 -0.97
C PRO A 38 3.00 -12.42 -0.92
N PHE A 39 3.17 -11.69 0.18
CA PHE A 39 2.55 -10.39 0.41
C PHE A 39 3.51 -9.23 0.19
N TYR A 40 2.99 -8.19 -0.44
CA TYR A 40 3.59 -6.87 -0.54
C TYR A 40 2.56 -5.80 -0.15
N ILE A 41 3.04 -4.56 0.05
CA ILE A 41 2.17 -3.40 0.22
C ILE A 41 2.38 -2.43 -0.94
N TYR A 42 1.32 -1.79 -1.40
CA TYR A 42 1.38 -0.83 -2.49
C TYR A 42 0.25 0.20 -2.41
N ILE A 43 0.38 1.21 -3.27
CA ILE A 43 -0.69 2.16 -3.59
C ILE A 43 -1.04 1.98 -5.07
N GLU A 44 -2.33 1.82 -5.38
CA GLU A 44 -2.78 1.85 -6.77
C GLU A 44 -2.90 3.31 -7.21
N ALA A 45 -1.88 3.78 -7.94
CA ALA A 45 -1.77 5.16 -8.40
C ALA A 45 -2.50 5.41 -9.75
N SER A 46 -3.06 4.36 -10.36
CA SER A 46 -3.88 4.48 -11.57
C SER A 46 -5.25 5.08 -11.25
N TYR A 47 -6.11 5.19 -12.28
CA TYR A 47 -7.47 5.68 -12.13
C TYR A 47 -8.20 5.01 -10.94
N PRO A 48 -8.87 5.79 -10.06
CA PRO A 48 -9.23 7.21 -10.21
C PRO A 48 -8.28 8.19 -9.51
N ARG A 49 -7.05 7.78 -9.16
CA ARG A 49 -6.09 8.71 -8.55
C ARG A 49 -5.72 9.83 -9.52
N VAL A 50 -5.51 11.01 -8.96
CA VAL A 50 -5.09 12.21 -9.69
C VAL A 50 -3.83 12.80 -9.05
N GLU A 51 -3.14 13.68 -9.79
CA GLU A 51 -1.98 14.38 -9.28
C GLU A 51 -2.31 15.12 -7.96
N GLY A 52 -1.49 14.91 -6.94
CA GLY A 52 -1.69 15.49 -5.61
C GLY A 52 -2.41 14.58 -4.61
N ASP A 53 -2.96 13.44 -5.04
CA ASP A 53 -3.46 12.41 -4.11
C ASP A 53 -2.32 11.83 -3.26
N ARG A 54 -2.59 11.64 -1.97
CA ARG A 54 -1.61 11.14 -1.00
C ARG A 54 -2.15 9.98 -0.18
N ALA A 55 -1.25 9.07 0.17
CA ALA A 55 -1.48 8.00 1.12
C ALA A 55 -0.27 7.91 2.06
N GLY A 56 -0.50 8.09 3.36
CA GLY A 56 0.55 8.01 4.39
C GLY A 56 0.45 6.73 5.20
N LEU A 57 1.60 6.22 5.64
CA LEU A 57 1.69 5.11 6.59
C LEU A 57 2.56 5.56 7.77
N ILE A 58 1.96 5.62 8.95
CA ILE A 58 2.53 6.17 10.18
C ILE A 58 3.06 5.00 11.02
N SER A 59 4.34 5.06 11.37
CA SER A 59 4.96 4.04 12.23
C SER A 59 4.40 4.10 13.66
N PRO A 60 4.47 3.00 14.41
CA PRO A 60 4.32 3.08 15.86
C PRO A 60 5.38 4.03 16.45
N TYR A 61 5.11 4.52 17.66
CA TYR A 61 6.10 5.26 18.43
C TYR A 61 7.30 4.35 18.73
N ILE A 62 8.50 4.84 18.47
CA ILE A 62 9.74 4.19 18.88
C ILE A 62 10.07 4.74 20.26
N SER A 63 10.08 3.87 21.27
CA SER A 63 10.48 4.18 22.65
C SER A 63 11.99 4.14 22.83
#